data_AF-A0A1T1ASY0-F1
#
_entry.id   AF-A0A1T1ASY0-F1
#
_cell.length_a   1.000
_cell.length_b   1.000
_cell.length_c   1.000
_cell.angle_alpha   90.00
_cell.angle_beta   90.00
_cell.angle_gamma   90.00
#
_symmetry.space_group_name_H-M   'P 1'
#
loop_
_entity.id
_entity.type
_entity.pdbx_description
1 polymer ?
#
loop_
_entity_poly.entity_id
_entity_poly.type
_entity_poly.pdbx_seq_one_letter_code
_entity_poly.pdbx_strand_id
1 'polypeptide(L)'
;MPTDALLTLKLPEGYSFADLKLRRCADDAIDLDMDLVKLICGINGLDFDKVCQDPGPVVTSILTVWYKSHLAQGGQPDALMEQLRQPQRH
;
A
#
# COMPACT_ATOMS: atom_id res chain seq x y z
N MET A 1 -8.76 -4.83 -20.30
CA MET A 1 -7.74 -3.81 -20.03
C MET A 1 -8.40 -2.46 -20.25
N PRO A 2 -8.71 -1.72 -19.18
CA PRO A 2 -7.79 -0.69 -18.69
C PRO A 2 -7.85 -0.63 -17.14
N THR A 3 -6.86 -0.18 -16.37
CA THR A 3 -6.08 1.04 -16.45
C THR A 3 -4.83 0.78 -15.60
N ASP A 4 -3.74 0.36 -16.24
CA ASP A 4 -2.40 0.35 -15.64
C ASP A 4 -1.86 1.79 -15.66
N ALA A 5 -2.65 2.74 -15.16
CA ALA A 5 -2.09 3.98 -14.69
C ALA A 5 -1.48 3.63 -13.35
N LEU A 6 -0.29 3.02 -13.39
CA LEU A 6 0.64 3.04 -12.28
C LEU A 6 0.83 4.52 -11.95
N LEU A 7 -0.03 5.03 -11.06
CA LEU A 7 0.18 6.27 -10.33
C LEU A 7 1.63 6.18 -9.88
N THR A 8 2.45 7.11 -10.37
CA THR A 8 3.86 7.19 -10.01
C THR A 8 3.92 7.71 -8.59
N LEU A 9 3.48 6.87 -7.66
CA LEU A 9 3.27 7.19 -6.27
C LEU A 9 4.66 7.33 -5.64
N LYS A 10 4.99 8.56 -5.26
CA LYS A 10 6.23 8.89 -4.56
C LYS A 10 6.14 8.33 -3.15
N LEU A 11 7.12 7.51 -2.78
CA LEU A 11 7.25 6.98 -1.43
C LEU A 11 8.08 7.96 -0.58
N PRO A 12 7.78 8.08 0.73
CA PRO A 12 8.56 8.93 1.63
C PRO A 12 9.97 8.38 1.81
N GLU A 13 10.96 9.27 1.83
CA GLU A 13 12.35 8.91 2.09
C GLU A 13 12.55 8.54 3.56
N GLY A 14 13.45 7.57 3.82
CA GLY A 14 13.77 7.13 5.18
C GLY A 14 12.77 6.14 5.79
N TYR A 15 11.72 5.76 5.06
CA TYR A 15 10.76 4.73 5.46
C TYR A 15 10.91 3.46 4.62
N SER A 16 10.66 2.33 5.26
CA SER A 16 10.64 1.01 4.66
C SER A 16 9.22 0.45 4.58
N PHE A 17 9.04 -0.64 3.83
CA PHE A 17 7.75 -1.32 3.77
C PHE A 17 7.27 -1.79 5.15
N ALA A 18 8.18 -2.19 6.04
CA ALA A 18 7.83 -2.63 7.38
C ALA A 18 7.20 -1.52 8.25
N ASP A 19 7.49 -0.25 7.94
CA ASP A 19 6.96 0.91 8.68
C ASP A 19 5.46 1.15 8.39
N LEU A 20 4.91 0.57 7.32
CA LEU A 20 3.47 0.53 7.09
C LEU A 20 2.73 -0.26 8.19
N LYS A 21 3.45 -1.10 8.96
CA LYS A 21 2.88 -1.98 9.99
C LYS A 21 1.69 -2.78 9.49
N LEU A 22 1.80 -3.25 8.25
CA LEU A 22 0.72 -3.96 7.57
C LEU A 22 0.31 -5.18 8.39
N ARG A 23 -0.99 -5.29 8.65
CA ARG A 23 -1.56 -6.36 9.47
C ARG A 23 -2.89 -6.80 8.88
N ARG A 24 -3.17 -8.10 8.97
CA ARG A 24 -4.52 -8.63 8.77
C ARG A 24 -5.30 -8.53 10.08
N CYS A 25 -6.47 -7.94 10.02
CA CYS A 25 -7.42 -7.83 11.11
C CYS A 25 -8.51 -8.91 10.99
N ALA A 26 -9.45 -8.88 11.95
CA ALA A 26 -10.68 -9.67 11.85
C ALA A 26 -11.42 -9.34 10.54
N ASP A 27 -12.21 -10.29 10.05
CA ASP A 27 -13.03 -10.15 8.84
C ASP A 27 -12.24 -9.88 7.55
N ASP A 28 -10.98 -10.34 7.49
CA ASP A 28 -10.08 -10.17 6.34
C ASP A 28 -9.77 -8.71 5.98
N ALA A 29 -10.07 -7.78 6.88
CA ALA A 29 -9.65 -6.40 6.76
C ALA A 29 -8.12 -6.30 6.88
N ILE A 30 -7.56 -5.26 6.25
CA ILE A 30 -6.15 -4.93 6.35
C ILE A 30 -6.03 -3.63 7.13
N ASP A 31 -5.16 -3.64 8.13
CA ASP A 31 -4.80 -2.48 8.94
C ASP A 31 -3.37 -2.06 8.62
N LEU A 32 -3.12 -0.75 8.68
CA LEU A 32 -1.88 -0.13 8.27
C LEU A 32 -1.73 1.26 8.89
N ASP A 33 -0.51 1.77 8.91
CA ASP A 33 -0.19 3.06 9.52
C ASP A 33 -0.76 4.24 8.69
N MET A 34 -1.89 4.78 9.17
CA MET A 34 -2.60 5.88 8.50
C MET A 34 -1.85 7.21 8.57
N ASP A 35 -0.93 7.41 9.51
CA ASP A 35 -0.07 8.59 9.52
C ASP A 35 0.92 8.54 8.34
N LEU A 36 1.39 7.33 8.01
CA LEU A 36 2.26 7.11 6.84
C LEU A 36 1.49 7.28 5.52
N VAL A 37 0.23 6.84 5.46
CA VAL A 37 -0.65 7.14 4.32
C VAL A 37 -0.85 8.64 4.16
N LYS A 38 -1.09 9.37 5.25
CA LYS A 38 -1.25 10.82 5.21
C LYS A 38 0.00 11.52 4.69
N LEU A 39 1.19 11.06 5.10
CA LEU A 39 2.46 11.56 4.59
C LEU A 39 2.60 11.33 3.08
N ILE A 40 2.31 10.11 2.62
CA ILE A 40 2.29 9.75 1.19
C ILE A 40 1.32 10.65 0.43
N CYS A 41 0.11 10.85 0.95
CA CYS A 41 -0.89 11.73 0.34
C CYS A 41 -0.33 13.15 0.18
N GLY A 42 0.30 13.69 1.22
CA GLY A 42 0.93 15.02 1.18
C GLY A 42 2.00 15.15 0.08
N ILE A 43 2.89 14.16 -0.04
CA ILE A 43 3.98 14.18 -1.05
C ILE A 43 3.44 14.06 -2.49
N ASN A 44 2.31 13.37 -2.65
CA ASN A 44 1.69 13.12 -3.95
C ASN A 44 0.57 14.12 -4.31
N GLY A 45 0.28 15.09 -3.44
CA GLY A 45 -0.82 16.04 -3.65
C GLY A 45 -2.21 15.39 -3.60
N LEU A 46 -2.35 14.26 -2.90
CA LEU A 46 -3.63 13.60 -2.67
C LEU A 46 -4.31 14.20 -1.44
N ASP A 47 -5.63 14.32 -1.53
CA ASP A 47 -6.48 14.79 -0.44
C ASP A 47 -6.75 13.65 0.53
N PHE A 48 -6.11 13.68 1.71
CA PHE A 48 -6.21 12.62 2.71
C PHE A 48 -7.66 12.41 3.19
N ASP A 49 -8.46 13.48 3.31
CA ASP A 49 -9.84 13.35 3.77
C ASP A 49 -10.68 12.55 2.76
N LYS A 50 -10.45 12.77 1.46
CA LYS A 50 -11.07 11.95 0.40
C LYS A 50 -10.56 10.51 0.41
N VAL A 51 -9.27 10.31 0.66
CA VAL A 51 -8.70 8.96 0.80
C VAL A 51 -9.32 8.22 1.99
N CYS A 52 -9.62 8.89 3.10
CA CYS A 52 -10.32 8.26 4.22
C CYS A 52 -11.76 7.85 3.88
N GLN A 53 -12.43 8.52 2.94
CA GLN A 53 -13.77 8.13 2.49
C GLN A 53 -13.75 6.90 1.56
N ASP A 54 -12.73 6.78 0.71
CA ASP A 54 -12.53 5.63 -0.19
C ASP A 54 -11.04 5.22 -0.22
N PRO A 55 -10.57 4.48 0.80
CA PRO A 55 -9.15 4.18 0.95
C PRO A 55 -8.67 3.09 -0.02
N GLY A 56 -9.58 2.25 -0.52
CA GLY A 56 -9.26 1.05 -1.30
C GLY A 56 -8.29 1.29 -2.46
N PRO A 57 -8.56 2.23 -3.39
CA PRO A 57 -7.70 2.49 -4.54
C PRO A 57 -6.30 2.99 -4.16
N VAL A 58 -6.22 3.90 -3.19
CA VAL A 58 -4.95 4.52 -2.78
C VAL A 58 -4.12 3.54 -1.96
N VAL A 59 -4.73 2.85 -0.99
CA VAL A 59 -4.06 1.81 -0.20
C VAL A 59 -3.52 0.71 -1.11
N THR A 60 -4.32 0.21 -2.07
CA THR A 60 -3.87 -0.81 -3.02
C THR A 60 -2.66 -0.35 -3.82
N SER A 61 -2.66 0.92 -4.25
CA SER A 61 -1.54 1.52 -4.99
C SER A 61 -0.28 1.62 -4.13
N ILE A 62 -0.41 2.09 -2.88
CA ILE A 62 0.69 2.18 -1.91
C ILE A 62 1.30 0.80 -1.68
N LEU A 63 0.48 -0.20 -1.36
CA LEU A 63 0.94 -1.57 -1.10
C LEU A 63 1.66 -2.15 -2.31
N THR A 64 1.10 -1.99 -3.51
CA THR A 64 1.69 -2.52 -4.75
C THR A 64 3.04 -1.88 -5.06
N VAL A 65 3.12 -0.55 -5.05
CA VAL A 65 4.35 0.19 -5.41
C VAL A 65 5.43 -0.05 -4.36
N TRP A 66 5.08 0.04 -3.07
CA TRP A 66 6.06 -0.09 -2.00
C TRP A 66 6.55 -1.52 -1.86
N TYR A 67 5.68 -2.52 -1.97
CA TYR A 67 6.09 -3.92 -1.90
C TYR A 67 7.00 -4.29 -3.09
N LYS A 68 6.69 -3.80 -4.29
CA LYS A 68 7.58 -3.96 -5.46
C LYS A 68 8.95 -3.33 -5.22
N SER A 69 8.99 -2.12 -4.65
CA SER A 69 10.23 -1.43 -4.28
C SER A 69 11.04 -2.21 -3.23
N HIS A 70 10.37 -2.71 -2.19
CA HIS A 70 10.96 -3.52 -1.13
C HIS A 70 11.63 -4.78 -1.67
N LEU A 71 10.93 -5.54 -2.53
CA LEU A 71 11.51 -6.71 -3.19
C LEU A 71 12.70 -6.36 -4.09
N ALA A 72 12.62 -5.26 -4.85
CA ALA A 72 13.69 -4.81 -5.73
C ALA A 72 14.96 -4.40 -4.95
N GLN A 73 14.81 -3.97 -3.70
CA GLN A 73 15.91 -3.64 -2.79
C GLN A 73 16.48 -4.87 -2.05
N GLY A 74 16.02 -6.10 -2.37
CA GLY A 74 16.44 -7.33 -1.70
C GLY A 74 15.69 -7.63 -0.41
N GLY A 75 14.59 -6.92 -0.14
CA GLY A 75 13.69 -7.21 0.96
C GLY A 75 13.03 -8.58 0.81
N GLN A 76 12.76 -9.24 1.94
CA GLN A 76 12.10 -10.55 1.92
C GLN A 76 10.61 -10.42 1.56
N PRO A 77 10.02 -11.43 0.89
CA PRO A 77 8.59 -11.47 0.64
C PRO A 77 7.76 -11.37 1.93
N ASP A 78 6.70 -10.58 1.88
CA ASP A 78 5.76 -10.43 2.99
C ASP A 78 4.60 -11.41 2.81
N ALA A 79 4.30 -12.19 3.86
CA ALA A 79 3.31 -13.25 3.78
C ALA A 79 1.90 -12.73 3.48
N LEU A 80 1.53 -11.57 4.03
CA LEU A 80 0.22 -10.97 3.79
C LEU A 80 0.13 -10.41 2.37
N MET A 81 1.17 -9.74 1.88
CA MET A 81 1.21 -9.28 0.49
C MET A 81 1.16 -10.43 -0.52
N GLU A 82 1.85 -11.54 -0.27
CA GLU A 82 1.76 -12.72 -1.13
C GLU A 82 0.37 -13.35 -1.08
N GLN A 83 -0.30 -13.37 0.08
CA GLN A 83 -1.71 -13.78 0.18
C GLN A 83 -2.63 -12.88 -0.64
N LEU A 84 -2.46 -11.55 -0.58
CA LEU A 84 -3.27 -10.58 -1.32
C LEU A 84 -3.02 -10.62 -2.83
N ARG A 85 -1.80 -10.97 -3.26
CA ARG A 85 -1.46 -11.14 -4.67
C ARG A 85 -2.08 -12.39 -5.27
N GLN A 86 -2.36 -13.41 -4.46
CA GLN A 86 -3.05 -14.61 -4.93
C GLN A 86 -4.54 -14.29 -5.11
N PRO A 87 -5.13 -14.54 -6.30
CA PRO A 87 -6.58 -14.47 -6.44
C PRO A 87 -7.19 -15.48 -5.47
N GLN A 88 -8.00 -15.02 -4.51
CA GLN A 88 -8.77 -15.89 -3.63
C GLN A 88 -9.59 -16.84 -4.51
N ARG A 89 -9.14 -18.09 -4.62
CA ARG A 89 -9.92 -19.16 -5.22
C ARG A 89 -10.98 -19.52 -4.18
N HIS A 90 -12.13 -18.86 -4.28
CA HIS A 90 -13.38 -19.34 -3.69
C HIS A 90 -13.90 -20.53 -4.49
#